data_AF-A0A7V5WQH7-F1
#
_entry.id   AF-A0A7V5WQH7-F1
#
_cell.length_a   1.000
_cell.length_b   1.000
_cell.length_c   1.000
_cell.angle_alpha   90.00
_cell.angle_beta   90.00
_cell.angle_gamma   90.00
#
_symmetry.space_group_name_H-M   'P 1'
#
loop_
_entity.id
_entity.type
_entity.pdbx_description
1 polymer ?
#
loop_
_entity_poly.entity_id
_entity_poly.type
_entity_poly.pdbx_seq_one_letter_code
_entity_poly.pdbx_strand_id
1 'polypeptide(L)'
;MEVSMLEVVLSSDEIIRGLKHYRRIAKQDLLRAQETQNPLIFSKHAEIRREIYGTLSNFAETLSPEEVATQALEMYQNLPFVTGTAKDENIDVKARENALENFFIMIGLSPKLRREARSKRPSLATA
;
A
#
# COMPACT_ATOMS: atom_id res chain seq x y z
N MET A 1 23.64 11.95 -12.92
CA MET A 1 22.47 11.11 -12.61
C MET A 1 21.58 11.97 -11.75
N GLU A 2 20.52 12.53 -12.33
CA GLU A 2 19.64 13.46 -11.62
C GLU A 2 18.84 12.64 -10.61
N VAL A 3 19.14 12.79 -9.32
CA VAL A 3 18.35 12.19 -8.25
C VAL A 3 17.04 12.96 -8.25
N SER A 4 16.03 12.42 -8.93
CA SER A 4 14.66 12.91 -8.80
C SER A 4 14.25 12.72 -7.35
N MET A 5 14.38 13.75 -6.52
CA MET A 5 13.78 13.77 -5.19
C MET A 5 12.28 13.53 -5.35
N LEU A 6 11.78 12.47 -4.73
CA LEU A 6 10.35 12.24 -4.65
C LEU A 6 9.76 13.35 -3.80
N GLU A 7 8.89 14.17 -4.37
CA GLU A 7 8.19 15.18 -3.58
C GLU A 7 7.09 14.51 -2.75
N VAL A 8 7.25 14.56 -1.43
CA VAL A 8 6.30 14.11 -0.42
C VAL A 8 5.85 15.32 0.38
N VAL A 9 4.53 15.49 0.55
CA VAL A 9 3.98 16.69 1.21
C VAL A 9 3.88 16.58 2.73
N LEU A 10 4.16 15.41 3.30
CA LEU A 10 4.04 15.12 4.73
C LEU A 10 5.40 14.92 5.40
N SER A 11 5.53 15.41 6.62
CA SER A 11 6.65 15.08 7.53
C SER A 11 6.58 13.63 8.02
N SER A 12 7.70 13.10 8.55
CA SER A 12 7.75 11.75 9.13
C SER A 12 6.71 11.55 10.23
N ASP A 13 6.51 12.55 11.10
CA ASP A 13 5.51 12.51 12.16
C ASP A 13 4.07 12.43 11.62
N GLU A 14 3.77 13.15 10.55
CA GLU A 14 2.47 13.09 9.88
C GLU A 14 2.24 11.75 9.20
N ILE A 15 3.27 11.20 8.56
CA ILE A 15 3.26 9.85 7.98
C ILE A 15 2.97 8.81 9.06
N ILE A 16 3.70 8.84 10.19
CA ILE A 16 3.48 7.91 11.31
C ILE A 16 2.06 8.02 11.86
N ARG A 17 1.53 9.24 12.04
CA ARG A 17 0.14 9.46 12.50
C ARG A 17 -0.87 8.91 11.50
N GLY A 18 -0.68 9.16 10.21
CA GLY A 18 -1.53 8.65 9.13
C GLY A 18 -1.54 7.13 9.06
N LEU A 19 -0.37 6.50 9.12
CA LEU A 19 -0.23 5.04 9.13
C LEU A 19 -0.84 4.39 10.38
N LYS A 20 -0.69 5.01 11.57
CA LYS A 20 -1.40 4.58 12.77
C LYS A 20 -2.92 4.65 12.59
N HIS A 21 -3.43 5.68 11.91
CA HIS A 21 -4.85 5.80 11.60
C HIS A 21 -5.31 4.71 10.62
N TYR A 22 -4.57 4.47 9.54
CA TYR A 22 -4.87 3.40 8.58
C TYR A 22 -4.78 1.99 9.17
N ARG A 23 -3.81 1.71 10.07
CA ARG A 23 -3.76 0.45 10.83
C ARG A 23 -5.01 0.26 11.70
N ARG A 24 -5.56 1.34 12.26
CA ARG A 24 -6.79 1.29 13.05
C ARG A 24 -8.01 0.98 12.18
N ILE A 25 -8.14 1.62 11.02
CA ILE A 25 -9.20 1.32 10.06
C ILE A 25 -9.12 -0.15 9.63
N ALA A 26 -7.93 -0.63 9.23
CA ALA A 26 -7.76 -2.03 8.83
C ALA A 26 -8.09 -3.02 9.98
N LYS A 27 -7.78 -2.66 11.24
CA LYS A 27 -8.23 -3.44 12.41
C LYS A 27 -9.75 -3.45 12.54
N GLN A 28 -10.42 -2.32 12.32
CA GLN A 28 -11.87 -2.23 12.35
C GLN A 28 -12.50 -3.09 11.25
N ASP A 29 -11.95 -3.04 10.03
CA ASP A 29 -12.41 -3.89 8.91
C ASP A 29 -12.29 -5.38 9.24
N LEU A 30 -11.19 -5.79 9.89
CA LEU A 30 -10.99 -7.17 10.33
C LEU A 30 -12.08 -7.60 11.33
N LEU A 31 -12.39 -6.76 12.31
CA LEU A 31 -13.44 -7.05 13.30
C LEU A 31 -14.82 -7.16 12.66
N ARG A 32 -15.07 -6.38 11.60
CA ARG A 32 -16.35 -6.34 10.89
C ARG A 32 -16.45 -7.35 9.75
N ALA A 33 -15.38 -8.07 9.42
CA ALA A 33 -15.38 -9.01 8.31
C ALA A 33 -16.44 -10.11 8.47
N GLN A 34 -16.78 -10.49 9.71
CA GLN A 34 -17.84 -11.47 10.03
C GLN A 34 -19.24 -11.02 9.57
N GLU A 35 -19.45 -9.72 9.35
CA GLU A 35 -20.71 -9.14 8.88
C GLU A 35 -20.86 -9.18 7.34
N THR A 36 -19.84 -9.70 6.62
CA THR A 36 -19.78 -9.66 5.15
C THR A 36 -20.20 -10.99 4.51
N GLN A 37 -20.49 -10.97 3.21
CA GLN A 37 -20.84 -12.18 2.45
C GLN A 37 -19.69 -13.19 2.32
N ASN A 38 -18.43 -12.76 2.50
CA ASN A 38 -17.24 -13.61 2.41
C ASN A 38 -16.23 -13.31 3.54
N PRO A 39 -16.54 -13.68 4.79
CA PRO A 39 -15.76 -13.23 5.95
C PRO A 39 -14.26 -13.53 5.88
N LEU A 40 -13.87 -14.68 5.33
CA LEU A 40 -12.47 -15.06 5.17
C LEU A 40 -11.71 -14.11 4.23
N ILE A 41 -12.31 -13.75 3.10
CA ILE A 41 -11.71 -12.85 2.09
C ILE A 41 -11.51 -11.46 2.69
N PHE A 42 -12.54 -10.92 3.34
CA PHE A 42 -12.48 -9.59 3.94
C PHE A 42 -11.51 -9.54 5.13
N SER A 43 -11.46 -10.61 5.94
CA SER A 43 -10.50 -10.73 7.04
C SER A 43 -9.06 -10.72 6.51
N LYS A 44 -8.76 -11.59 5.53
CA LYS A 44 -7.43 -11.68 4.91
C LYS A 44 -7.01 -10.37 4.27
N HIS A 45 -7.93 -9.72 3.54
CA HIS A 45 -7.65 -8.42 2.94
C HIS A 45 -7.32 -7.36 4.01
N ALA A 46 -8.11 -7.27 5.08
CA ALA A 46 -7.90 -6.31 6.16
C ALA A 46 -6.58 -6.55 6.91
N GLU A 47 -6.25 -7.81 7.18
CA GLU A 47 -5.01 -8.23 7.82
C GLU A 47 -3.78 -7.79 7.01
N ILE A 48 -3.75 -8.10 5.71
CA ILE A 48 -2.64 -7.75 4.83
C ILE A 48 -2.46 -6.23 4.72
N ARG A 49 -3.55 -5.45 4.61
CA ARG A 49 -3.41 -3.99 4.64
C ARG A 49 -2.79 -3.51 5.95
N ARG A 50 -3.24 -4.09 7.07
CA ARG A 50 -2.73 -3.73 8.39
C ARG A 50 -1.24 -4.03 8.50
N GLU A 51 -0.78 -5.16 7.99
CA GLU A 51 0.64 -5.52 7.91
C GLU A 51 1.45 -4.50 7.10
N ILE A 52 1.02 -4.17 5.87
CA ILE A 52 1.70 -3.19 5.02
C ILE A 52 1.83 -1.83 5.72
N TYR A 53 0.76 -1.33 6.33
CA TYR A 53 0.84 -0.08 7.08
C TYR A 53 1.79 -0.17 8.30
N GLY A 54 1.99 -1.36 8.86
CA GLY A 54 2.99 -1.62 9.89
C GLY A 54 4.41 -1.53 9.37
N THR A 55 4.69 -2.22 8.27
CA THR A 55 5.98 -2.16 7.59
C THR A 55 6.35 -0.71 7.26
N LEU A 56 5.42 0.05 6.66
CA LEU A 56 5.64 1.46 6.35
C LEU A 56 5.82 2.33 7.62
N SER A 57 5.19 1.96 8.74
CA SER A 57 5.38 2.68 10.01
C SER A 57 6.81 2.48 10.52
N ASN A 58 7.30 1.24 10.47
CA ASN A 58 8.67 0.91 10.88
C ASN A 58 9.71 1.64 10.00
N PHE A 59 9.44 1.78 8.69
CA PHE A 59 10.29 2.60 7.82
C PHE A 59 10.26 4.07 8.21
N ALA A 60 9.07 4.63 8.49
CA ALA A 60 8.93 6.03 8.86
C ALA A 60 9.54 6.40 10.21
N GLU A 61 9.82 5.41 11.07
CA GLU A 61 10.54 5.61 12.34
C GLU A 61 12.04 5.83 12.15
N THR A 62 12.62 5.40 11.02
CA THR A 62 14.09 5.43 10.82
C THR A 62 14.53 6.13 9.54
N LEU A 63 13.64 6.30 8.56
CA LEU A 63 13.94 6.87 7.25
C LEU A 63 13.28 8.25 7.07
N SER A 64 13.80 9.02 6.12
CA SER A 64 13.17 10.26 5.65
C SER A 64 11.85 9.98 4.89
N PRO A 65 10.91 10.94 4.82
CA PRO A 65 9.67 10.79 4.06
C PRO A 65 9.87 10.29 2.62
N GLU A 66 10.89 10.80 1.93
CA GLU A 66 11.23 10.45 0.56
C GLU A 66 11.76 9.01 0.44
N GLU A 67 12.55 8.55 1.41
CA GLU A 67 13.03 7.17 1.47
C GLU A 67 11.87 6.21 1.77
N VAL A 68 10.93 6.57 2.66
CA VAL A 68 9.72 5.75 2.90
C VAL A 68 8.88 5.65 1.63
N ALA A 69 8.70 6.76 0.90
CA ALA A 69 8.00 6.77 -0.38
C ALA A 69 8.71 5.89 -1.43
N THR A 70 10.05 5.91 -1.44
CA THR A 70 10.87 5.04 -2.30
C THR A 70 10.64 3.57 -1.98
N GLN A 71 10.72 3.18 -0.71
CA GLN A 71 10.47 1.81 -0.26
C GLN A 71 9.05 1.34 -0.63
N ALA A 72 8.04 2.20 -0.43
CA ALA A 72 6.67 1.90 -0.82
C ALA A 72 6.51 1.71 -2.34
N LEU A 73 7.21 2.51 -3.15
CA LEU A 73 7.22 2.38 -4.61
C LEU A 73 7.90 1.09 -5.07
N GLU A 74 9.01 0.70 -4.46
CA GLU A 74 9.69 -0.58 -4.74
C GLU A 74 8.76 -1.76 -4.43
N MET A 75 8.12 -1.74 -3.25
CA MET A 75 7.12 -2.75 -2.89
C MET A 75 5.98 -2.82 -3.92
N TYR A 76 5.50 -1.67 -4.39
CA TYR A 76 4.40 -1.59 -5.36
C TYR A 76 4.81 -2.11 -6.75
N GLN A 77 6.01 -1.77 -7.21
CA GLN A 77 6.55 -2.21 -8.51
C GLN A 77 6.76 -3.73 -8.57
N ASN A 78 7.02 -4.36 -7.43
CA ASN A 78 7.16 -5.81 -7.33
C ASN A 78 5.83 -6.57 -7.27
N LEU A 79 4.68 -5.90 -7.23
CA LEU A 79 3.37 -6.57 -7.25
C LEU A 79 2.96 -6.94 -8.68
N PRO A 80 2.55 -8.19 -8.96
CA PRO A 80 1.99 -8.53 -10.26
C PRO A 80 0.73 -7.72 -10.58
N PHE A 81 0.49 -7.51 -11.87
CA PHE A 81 -0.78 -7.01 -12.37
C PHE A 81 -1.85 -8.10 -12.32
N VAL A 82 -2.81 -7.94 -11.39
CA VAL A 82 -3.94 -8.86 -11.20
C VAL A 82 -5.29 -8.23 -11.57
N THR A 83 -5.28 -7.07 -12.24
CA THR A 83 -6.49 -6.44 -12.77
C THR A 83 -7.18 -7.38 -13.77
N GLY A 84 -8.50 -7.53 -13.66
CA GLY A 84 -9.29 -8.43 -14.51
C GLY A 84 -9.47 -9.85 -13.97
N THR A 85 -8.76 -10.22 -12.90
CA THR A 85 -8.99 -11.50 -12.18
C THR A 85 -10.24 -11.43 -11.29
N ALA A 86 -10.84 -12.59 -10.95
CA ALA A 86 -12.06 -12.65 -10.16
C ALA A 86 -11.88 -12.01 -8.77
N LYS A 87 -12.94 -11.48 -8.17
CA LYS A 87 -12.85 -10.66 -6.93
C LYS A 87 -12.18 -11.40 -5.77
N ASP A 88 -12.37 -12.71 -5.70
CA ASP A 88 -11.86 -13.65 -4.71
C ASP A 88 -10.47 -14.24 -5.05
N GLU A 89 -9.95 -13.97 -6.23
CA GLU A 89 -8.59 -14.37 -6.64
C GLU A 89 -7.55 -13.32 -6.27
N ASN A 90 -6.31 -13.77 -6.03
CA ASN A 90 -5.15 -12.91 -5.79
C ASN A 90 -5.37 -11.87 -4.68
N ILE A 91 -6.14 -12.21 -3.64
CA ILE A 91 -6.50 -11.32 -2.54
C ILE A 91 -5.27 -10.66 -1.91
N ASP A 92 -4.18 -11.41 -1.82
CA ASP A 92 -2.95 -10.91 -1.19
C ASP A 92 -2.34 -9.78 -2.00
N VAL A 93 -2.27 -9.92 -3.32
CA VAL A 93 -1.78 -8.89 -4.24
C VAL A 93 -2.71 -7.68 -4.21
N LYS A 94 -4.03 -7.90 -4.28
CA LYS A 94 -5.05 -6.83 -4.27
C LYS A 94 -5.04 -6.03 -2.98
N ALA A 95 -4.87 -6.69 -1.84
CA ALA A 95 -4.79 -6.03 -0.54
C ALA A 95 -3.51 -5.21 -0.38
N ARG A 96 -2.37 -5.73 -0.84
CA ARG A 96 -1.08 -5.00 -0.86
C ARG A 96 -1.14 -3.79 -1.77
N GLU A 97 -1.67 -3.98 -2.98
CA GLU A 97 -1.91 -2.90 -3.96
C GLU A 97 -2.79 -1.81 -3.33
N ASN A 98 -3.91 -2.19 -2.72
CA ASN A 98 -4.82 -1.25 -2.07
C ASN A 98 -4.15 -0.46 -0.93
N ALA A 99 -3.37 -1.12 -0.07
CA ALA A 99 -2.67 -0.46 1.01
C ALA A 99 -1.64 0.56 0.50
N LEU A 100 -0.85 0.18 -0.51
CA LEU A 100 0.17 1.04 -1.10
C LEU A 100 -0.46 2.22 -1.85
N GLU A 101 -1.55 2.02 -2.60
CA GLU A 101 -2.24 3.13 -3.28
C GLU A 101 -2.86 4.12 -2.30
N ASN A 102 -3.46 3.65 -1.20
CA ASN A 102 -3.95 4.52 -0.14
C ASN A 102 -2.80 5.31 0.52
N PHE A 103 -1.65 4.66 0.76
CA PHE A 103 -0.47 5.33 1.28
C PHE A 103 0.03 6.43 0.34
N PHE A 104 0.10 6.17 -0.98
CA PHE A 104 0.52 7.18 -1.95
C PHE A 104 -0.42 8.39 -1.99
N ILE A 105 -1.74 8.16 -1.85
CA ILE A 105 -2.72 9.24 -1.73
C ILE A 105 -2.46 10.04 -0.45
N MET A 106 -2.24 9.35 0.68
CA MET A 106 -1.98 9.99 1.98
C MET A 106 -0.77 10.92 1.95
N ILE A 107 0.34 10.49 1.35
CA ILE A 107 1.58 11.28 1.30
C ILE A 107 1.62 12.31 0.15
N GLY A 108 0.53 12.44 -0.61
CA GLY A 108 0.42 13.39 -1.72
C GLY A 108 1.26 13.02 -2.95
N LEU A 109 1.60 11.75 -3.15
CA LEU A 109 2.43 11.33 -4.28
C LEU A 109 1.75 11.63 -5.62
N SER A 110 2.48 12.30 -6.51
CA SER A 110 1.90 12.82 -7.75
C SER A 110 1.26 11.70 -8.61
N PRO A 111 0.14 11.98 -9.30
CA PRO A 111 -0.47 11.01 -10.21
C PRO A 111 0.46 10.51 -11.30
N LYS A 112 1.43 11.32 -11.74
CA LYS A 112 2.41 10.95 -12.76
C LYS A 112 3.31 9.83 -12.26
N LEU A 113 3.94 10.00 -11.08
CA LEU A 113 4.82 8.99 -10.48
C LEU A 113 4.07 7.69 -10.18
N ARG A 114 2.82 7.77 -9.70
CA ARG A 114 1.98 6.58 -9.49
C ARG A 114 1.73 5.81 -10.79
N ARG A 115 1.44 6.49 -11.90
CA ARG A 115 1.25 5.85 -13.21
C ARG A 115 2.54 5.22 -13.73
N GLU A 116 3.66 5.91 -13.60
CA GLU A 116 4.97 5.40 -14.01
C GLU A 116 5.33 4.13 -13.23
N ALA A 117 5.19 4.14 -11.90
CA ALA A 117 5.42 2.97 -11.07
C ALA A 117 4.50 1.82 -11.44
N ARG A 118 3.21 2.11 -11.69
CA ARG A 118 2.24 1.10 -12.15
C ARG A 118 2.69 0.45 -13.46
N SER A 119 3.16 1.22 -14.45
CA SER A 119 3.60 0.67 -15.74
C SER A 119 4.81 -0.27 -15.67
N LYS A 120 5.57 -0.25 -14.56
CA LYS A 120 6.75 -1.11 -14.37
C LYS A 120 6.42 -2.46 -13.73
N ARG A 121 5.19 -2.66 -13.27
CA ARG A 121 4.78 -3.89 -12.59
C ARG A 121 4.78 -5.09 -13.55
N PRO A 122 5.23 -6.27 -13.11
CA PRO A 122 5.23 -7.46 -13.94
C PRO A 122 3.79 -7.90 -14.25
N SER A 123 3.61 -8.53 -15.41
CA SER A 123 2.36 -9.24 -15.69
C SER A 123 2.23 -10.45 -14.76
N LEU A 124 1.00 -10.91 -14.50
CA LEU A 124 0.79 -12.11 -13.69
C LEU A 124 1.49 -13.36 -14.26
N ALA A 125 1.66 -13.45 -15.58
CA ALA A 125 2.34 -14.57 -16.24
C ALA A 125 3.87 -14.55 -16.08
N THR A 126 4.43 -13.41 -15.67
CA THR A 126 5.89 -13.16 -15.59
C THR A 126 6.36 -12.84 -14.18
N ALA A 127 5.50 -13.00 -13.18
CA ALA A 127 5.74 -12.64 -11.79
C ALA A 127 6.11 -13.85 -10.91
#